data_AF-A0A1Y2L2Q3-F1
#
_entry.id   AF-A0A1Y2L2Q3-F1
#
_cell.length_a   1.000
_cell.length_b   1.000
_cell.length_c   1.000
_cell.angle_alpha   90.00
_cell.angle_beta   90.00
_cell.angle_gamma   90.00
#
_symmetry.space_group_name_H-M   'P 1'
#
loop_
_entity.id
_entity.type
_entity.pdbx_description
1 polymer ?
#
loop_
_entity_poly.entity_id
_entity_poly.type
_entity_poly.pdbx_seq_one_letter_code
_entity_poly.pdbx_strand_id
1 'polypeptide(L)' 'MEVDAAKMIGAGLAAIGMIGAGIGVGNIWSSLIATVGRNPAAKADVELYGWIGFAVTEAIALFALVVALIVLFG' A
#
# COMPACT_ATOMS: atom_id res chain seq x y z
N MET A 1 22.83 4.63 -23.18
CA MET A 1 21.98 3.62 -22.52
C MET A 1 20.79 3.40 -23.43
N GLU A 2 20.49 2.14 -23.77
CA GLU A 2 19.29 1.81 -24.55
C GLU A 2 18.03 2.17 -23.74
N VAL A 3 17.02 2.74 -24.42
CA VAL A 3 15.77 3.19 -23.79
C VAL A 3 15.08 2.04 -23.05
N ASP A 4 15.12 0.83 -23.60
CA ASP A 4 14.53 -0.37 -23.00
C ASP A 4 15.16 -0.71 -21.65
N ALA A 5 16.48 -0.58 -21.53
CA ALA A 5 17.18 -0.79 -20.26
C ALA A 5 16.74 0.26 -19.21
N ALA A 6 16.52 1.51 -19.63
CA ALA A 6 16.00 2.56 -18.76
C ALA A 6 14.55 2.30 -18.33
N LYS A 7 13.68 1.78 -19.22
CA LYS A 7 12.29 1.37 -18.89
C LYS A 7 12.28 0.27 -17.82
N MET A 8 13.11 -0.77 -17.98
CA MET A 8 13.20 -1.88 -17.01
C MET A 8 13.65 -1.40 -15.63
N ILE A 9 14.68 -0.55 -15.57
CA ILE A 9 15.18 0.02 -14.31
C ILE A 9 14.14 0.96 -13.68
N GLY A 10 13.55 1.86 -14.47
CA GLY A 10 12.56 2.82 -14.00
C GLY A 10 11.31 2.15 -13.41
N ALA A 11 10.83 1.08 -14.04
CA ALA A 11 9.71 0.29 -13.51
C ALA A 11 10.04 -0.39 -12.18
N GLY A 12 11.25 -0.95 -12.06
CA GLY A 12 11.72 -1.53 -10.79
C GLY A 12 11.82 -0.50 -9.68
N LEU A 13 12.31 0.71 -9.99
CA LEU A 13 12.38 1.81 -9.03
C LEU A 13 10.98 2.31 -8.61
N ALA A 14 10.03 2.40 -9.54
CA ALA A 14 8.66 2.78 -9.22
C ALA A 14 8.01 1.79 -8.23
N ALA A 15 8.27 0.48 -8.38
CA ALA A 15 7.72 -0.55 -7.49
C ALA A 15 8.19 -0.44 -6.02
N ILE A 16 9.33 0.22 -5.74
CA ILE A 16 9.81 0.47 -4.36
C ILE A 16 8.77 1.24 -3.54
N GLY A 17 7.96 2.09 -4.18
CA GLY A 17 6.87 2.80 -3.52
C GLY A 17 5.88 1.90 -2.78
N MET A 18 5.75 0.62 -3.17
CA MET A 18 4.87 -0.35 -2.50
C MET A 18 5.34 -0.74 -1.09
N ILE A 19 6.62 -0.53 -0.74
CA ILE A 19 7.14 -0.80 0.61
C ILE A 19 6.38 0.04 1.66
N GLY A 20 6.10 1.31 1.34
CA GLY A 20 5.35 2.19 2.23
C GLY A 20 3.95 1.67 2.53
N ALA A 21 3.27 1.14 1.51
CA ALA A 21 1.96 0.52 1.68
C ALA A 21 2.04 -0.77 2.50
N GLY A 22 3.01 -1.65 2.24
CA GLY A 22 3.20 -2.87 3.04
C GLY A 22 3.40 -2.59 4.52
N ILE A 23 4.21 -1.59 4.86
CA ILE A 23 4.41 -1.13 6.25
C ILE A 23 3.10 -0.51 6.80
N GLY A 24 2.45 0.36 6.03
CA GLY A 24 1.22 1.03 6.45
C GLY A 24 0.09 0.07 6.75
N VAL A 25 -0.17 -0.89 5.85
CA VAL A 25 -1.18 -1.94 6.00
C VAL A 25 -0.88 -2.80 7.23
N GLY A 26 0.38 -3.22 7.42
CA GLY A 26 0.80 -3.97 8.60
C GLY A 26 0.50 -3.22 9.90
N ASN A 27 0.80 -1.93 9.95
CA ASN A 27 0.53 -1.08 11.12
C ASN A 27 -0.97 -0.89 11.39
N ILE A 28 -1.78 -0.67 10.34
CA ILE A 28 -3.23 -0.51 10.45
C ILE A 28 -3.85 -1.76 11.07
N TRP A 29 -3.56 -2.94 10.51
CA TRP A 29 -4.13 -4.19 11.01
C TRP A 29 -3.61 -4.56 12.40
N SER A 30 -2.32 -4.34 12.67
CA SER A 30 -1.75 -4.56 14.01
C SER A 30 -2.45 -3.69 15.07
N SER A 31 -2.66 -2.41 14.78
CA SER A 31 -3.35 -1.49 15.68
C SER A 31 -4.83 -1.85 15.87
N LEU A 32 -5.53 -2.21 14.79
CA LEU A 32 -6.93 -2.63 14.85
C LEU A 32 -7.09 -3.89 15.71
N ILE A 33 -6.27 -4.93 15.46
CA ILE A 33 -6.29 -6.19 16.21
C ILE A 33 -5.96 -5.94 17.69
N ALA A 34 -4.94 -5.13 17.99
CA ALA A 34 -4.58 -4.80 19.36
C ALA A 34 -5.70 -4.03 20.09
N THR A 35 -6.39 -3.13 19.38
CA THR A 35 -7.51 -2.34 19.92
C THR A 35 -8.70 -3.24 20.23
N VAL A 36 -9.13 -4.06 19.27
CA VAL A 36 -10.24 -5.00 19.43
C VAL A 36 -9.91 -6.09 20.47
N GLY A 37 -8.66 -6.56 20.50
CA GLY A 37 -8.21 -7.55 21.49
C GLY A 37 -8.26 -7.02 22.93
N ARG A 38 -8.05 -5.71 23.13
CA ARG A 38 -8.17 -5.05 24.45
C ARG A 38 -9.61 -4.72 24.82
N ASN A 39 -10.43 -4.33 23.84
CA ASN A 39 -11.85 -4.05 24.04
C ASN A 39 -12.69 -4.58 22.86
N PRO A 40 -13.20 -5.82 22.95
CA PRO A 40 -13.99 -6.42 21.87
C PRO A 40 -15.26 -5.66 21.52
N ALA A 41 -15.86 -4.94 22.48
CA ALA A 41 -17.07 -4.15 22.26
C ALA A 41 -16.83 -2.96 21.32
N ALA A 42 -15.60 -2.44 21.24
CA ALA A 42 -15.24 -1.33 20.36
C ALA A 42 -15.08 -1.74 18.89
N LYS A 43 -15.16 -3.04 18.55
CA LYS A 43 -14.90 -3.53 17.18
C LYS A 43 -15.70 -2.76 16.12
N ALA A 44 -17.00 -2.64 16.31
CA ALA A 44 -17.88 -1.97 15.36
C ALA A 44 -17.53 -0.49 15.17
N ASP A 45 -16.99 0.15 16.23
CA ASP A 45 -16.60 1.56 16.20
C ASP A 45 -15.29 1.78 15.44
N VAL A 46 -14.37 0.82 15.44
CA VAL A 46 -13.02 0.98 14.87
C VAL A 46 -12.80 0.29 13.52
N GLU A 47 -13.60 -0.73 13.20
CA GLU A 47 -13.42 -1.56 11.99
C GLU A 47 -13.57 -0.73 10.71
N LEU A 48 -14.52 0.21 10.66
CA LEU A 48 -14.69 1.11 9.51
C LEU A 48 -13.44 1.96 9.26
N TYR A 49 -12.85 2.54 10.31
CA TYR A 49 -11.63 3.34 10.18
C TYR A 49 -10.44 2.49 9.74
N GLY A 50 -10.36 1.23 10.20
CA GLY A 50 -9.35 0.26 9.75
C GLY A 50 -9.44 0.01 8.24
N TRP A 51 -10.65 -0.27 7.72
CA TRP A 51 -10.87 -0.50 6.29
C TRP A 51 -10.61 0.73 5.43
N ILE A 52 -11.04 1.92 5.88
CA ILE A 52 -10.76 3.18 5.17
C ILE A 52 -9.25 3.44 5.14
N GLY A 53 -8.56 3.30 6.27
CA GLY A 53 -7.11 3.46 6.35
C GLY A 53 -6.37 2.49 5.42
N PHE A 54 -6.81 1.23 5.38
CA PHE A 54 -6.28 0.22 4.48
C PHE A 54 -6.46 0.63 3.01
N ALA A 55 -7.67 1.01 2.61
CA ALA A 55 -7.97 1.39 1.23
C ALA A 55 -7.15 2.61 0.75
N VAL A 56 -7.01 3.63 1.59
CA VAL A 56 -6.21 4.83 1.24
C VAL A 56 -4.72 4.49 1.18
N THR A 57 -4.24 3.60 2.05
CA THR A 57 -2.84 3.14 2.03
C THR A 57 -2.54 2.32 0.78
N GLU A 58 -3.44 1.42 0.40
CA GLU A 58 -3.33 0.63 -0.84
C GLU A 58 -3.41 1.48 -2.10
N ALA A 59 -4.18 2.58 -2.09
CA ALA A 59 -4.24 3.50 -3.24
C ALA A 59 -2.84 4.04 -3.60
N ILE A 60 -1.97 4.28 -2.61
CA ILE A 60 -0.58 4.71 -2.84
C ILE A 60 0.23 3.61 -3.53
N ALA A 61 0.05 2.34 -3.11
CA ALA A 61 0.67 1.19 -3.75
C ALA A 61 0.22 1.04 -5.21
N LEU A 62 -1.08 1.20 -5.45
CA LEU A 62 -1.67 1.14 -6.78
C LEU A 62 -1.14 2.24 -7.69
N PHE A 63 -0.91 3.46 -7.19
CA PHE A 63 -0.26 4.50 -7.98
C PHE A 63 1.18 4.14 -8.36
N ALA A 64 1.96 3.57 -7.43
CA ALA A 64 3.31 3.08 -7.73
C ALA A 64 3.30 1.99 -8.82
N LEU A 65 2.34 1.06 -8.74
CA LEU A 65 2.14 0.03 -9.75
C LEU A 65 1.72 0.61 -11.11
N VAL A 66 0.77 1.56 -11.13
CA VAL A 66 0.32 2.22 -12.36
C VAL A 66 1.49 2.94 -13.05
N VAL A 67 2.31 3.68 -12.30
CA VAL A 67 3.51 4.32 -12.84
C VAL A 67 4.48 3.28 -13.41
N ALA A 68 4.73 2.18 -12.70
CA ALA A 68 5.59 1.11 -13.21
C ALA A 68 5.05 0.51 -14.52
N LEU A 69 3.74 0.28 -14.63
CA LEU A 69 3.11 -0.25 -15.83
C LEU A 69 3.16 0.73 -17.01
N ILE A 70 2.95 2.02 -16.76
CA ILE A 70 3.11 3.08 -17.77
C ILE A 70 4.57 3.12 -18.25
N VAL A 71 5.55 3.02 -17.36
CA VAL A 71 6.97 3.00 -17.74
C VAL A 71 7.32 1.75 -18.56
N LEU A 72 6.68 0.61 -18.35
CA LEU A 72 6.95 -0.61 -19.13
C LEU A 72 6.25 -0.61 -20.49
N PHE A 73 4.97 -0.24 -20.52
CA PHE A 73 4.07 -0.52 -21.64
C PHE A 73 3.47 0.73 -22.30
N GLY A 74 3.62 1.89 -21.68
CA GLY A 74 3.28 3.18 -22.28
C GLY A 74 4.36 3.70 -23.22
#